data_AF-A0A3B8WIU3-F1
#
_entry.id   AF-A0A3B8WIU3-F1
#
_cell.length_a   1.000
_cell.length_b   1.000
_cell.length_c   1.000
_cell.angle_alpha   90.00
_cell.angle_beta   90.00
_cell.angle_gamma   90.00
#
_symmetry.space_group_name_H-M   'P 1'
#
loop_
_entity.id
_entity.type
_entity.pdbx_description
1 polymer ?
#
loop_
_entity_poly.entity_id
_entity_poly.type
_entity_poly.pdbx_seq_one_letter_code
_entity_poly.pdbx_strand_id
1 'polypeptide(L)'
;IVGEGRYRAEVTADLDFSAVERAEELYNPEQQAVRSERELSEQRVAGAQGGIPGALANQPPGAATVPEQATAAPGEDGAPAAPPVNVRSESTRNYELDRTVSYTRQELGAVKRVTVALAVDDMKVVDPETGEVSYQPWPEAELQRLSMLVRDAVGYSASRGDSVTVMNTAFAPEEAVEFE
;
A
#
# COMPACT_ATOMS: atom_id res chain seq x y z
N ILE A 1 9.89 -42.28 18.18
CA ILE A 1 10.37 -41.25 19.13
C ILE A 1 9.84 -41.56 20.53
N VAL A 2 8.53 -41.56 20.77
CA VAL A 2 7.96 -41.82 22.11
C VAL A 2 7.34 -43.21 22.31
N GLY A 3 6.97 -43.91 21.22
CA GLY A 3 6.29 -45.21 21.27
C GLY A 3 4.77 -45.09 21.13
N GLU A 4 4.12 -46.14 20.65
CA GLU A 4 2.66 -46.19 20.51
C GLU A 4 2.00 -46.18 21.90
N GLY A 5 0.89 -45.45 22.06
CA GLY A 5 0.18 -45.32 23.34
C GLY A 5 0.86 -44.44 24.40
N ARG A 6 2.12 -44.01 24.20
CA ARG A 6 2.92 -43.24 25.17
C ARG A 6 2.79 -41.71 25.02
N TYR A 7 1.80 -41.24 24.26
CA TYR A 7 1.53 -39.82 24.12
C TYR A 7 0.05 -39.55 23.89
N ARG A 8 -0.40 -38.35 24.27
CA ARG A 8 -1.73 -37.83 23.98
C ARG A 8 -1.60 -36.42 23.45
N ALA A 9 -2.14 -36.19 22.26
CA ALA A 9 -2.13 -34.89 21.60
C ALA A 9 -3.57 -34.38 21.46
N GLU A 10 -3.76 -33.09 21.76
CA GLU A 10 -5.00 -32.38 21.51
C GLU A 10 -4.70 -31.13 20.69
N VAL A 11 -5.48 -30.93 19.64
CA VAL A 11 -5.30 -29.81 18.71
C VAL A 11 -6.63 -29.09 18.56
N THR A 12 -6.61 -27.79 18.84
CA THR A 12 -7.74 -26.89 18.59
C THR A 12 -7.32 -25.88 17.54
N ALA A 13 -8.15 -25.71 16.51
CA ALA A 13 -7.95 -24.71 15.47
C ALA A 13 -9.14 -23.75 15.43
N ASP A 14 -8.84 -22.46 15.48
CA ASP A 14 -9.79 -21.38 15.24
C ASP A 14 -9.74 -21.02 13.75
N LEU A 15 -10.90 -21.04 13.09
CA LEU A 15 -11.03 -20.87 11.65
C LEU A 15 -11.87 -19.64 11.33
N ASP A 16 -11.41 -18.84 10.37
CA ASP A 16 -12.18 -17.74 9.80
C ASP A 16 -13.03 -18.22 8.63
N PHE A 17 -14.34 -18.12 8.77
CA PHE A 17 -15.31 -18.38 7.71
C PHE A 17 -15.93 -17.10 7.14
N SER A 18 -15.30 -15.94 7.35
CA SER A 18 -15.73 -14.72 6.70
C SER A 18 -15.44 -14.78 5.19
N ALA A 19 -16.46 -14.45 4.39
CA ALA A 19 -16.31 -14.21 2.97
C ALA A 19 -16.06 -12.72 2.76
N VAL A 20 -14.85 -12.35 2.34
CA VAL A 20 -14.50 -10.96 2.03
C VAL A 20 -14.18 -10.84 0.55
N GLU A 21 -14.94 -9.99 -0.13
CA GLU A 21 -14.70 -9.59 -1.51
C GLU A 21 -14.24 -8.13 -1.51
N ARG A 22 -13.05 -7.86 -2.04
CA ARG A 22 -12.48 -6.51 -2.16
C ARG A 22 -12.26 -6.21 -3.63
N ALA A 23 -12.88 -5.13 -4.10
CA ALA A 23 -12.58 -4.49 -5.37
C ALA A 23 -11.85 -3.18 -5.09
N GLU A 24 -10.63 -3.05 -5.59
CA GLU A 24 -9.82 -1.84 -5.45
C GLU A 24 -9.50 -1.29 -6.83
N GLU A 25 -9.69 0.01 -7.01
CA GLU A 25 -9.36 0.72 -8.25
C GLU A 25 -8.32 1.79 -7.92
N LEU A 26 -7.10 1.61 -8.44
CA LEU A 26 -6.02 2.57 -8.31
C LEU A 26 -5.79 3.27 -9.65
N TYR A 27 -5.63 4.58 -9.58
CA TYR A 27 -5.22 5.41 -10.70
C TYR A 27 -3.75 5.79 -10.54
N ASN A 28 -2.96 5.71 -11.62
CA ASN A 28 -1.58 6.16 -11.61
C ASN A 28 -1.50 7.64 -12.01
N PRO A 29 -1.20 8.58 -11.09
CA PRO A 29 -1.12 10.00 -11.42
C PRO A 29 0.16 10.38 -12.19
N GLU A 30 1.21 9.55 -12.18
CA GLU A 30 2.49 9.87 -12.80
C GLU A 30 2.52 9.60 -14.31
N GLN A 31 1.66 8.69 -14.78
CA GLN A 31 1.52 8.34 -16.20
C GLN A 31 0.23 8.92 -16.77
N GLN A 32 0.12 10.25 -16.70
CA GLN A 32 -0.98 10.97 -17.32
C GLN A 32 -0.75 11.11 -18.84
N ALA A 33 -1.48 10.34 -19.64
CA ALA A 33 -1.46 10.47 -21.10
C ALA A 33 -2.48 11.54 -21.51
N VAL A 34 -2.03 12.63 -22.17
CA VAL A 34 -2.97 13.62 -22.73
C VAL A 34 -3.70 13.00 -23.91
N ARG A 35 -5.03 12.88 -23.79
CA ARG A 35 -5.90 12.36 -24.86
C ARG A 35 -6.25 13.45 -25.88
N SER A 36 -6.57 14.65 -25.40
CA SER A 36 -6.89 15.78 -26.28
C SER A 36 -6.61 17.11 -25.60
N GLU A 37 -6.04 18.06 -26.33
CA GLU A 37 -5.84 19.44 -25.90
C GLU A 37 -6.53 20.39 -26.89
N ARG A 38 -7.26 21.38 -26.37
CA ARG A 38 -7.79 22.50 -27.14
C ARG A 38 -7.33 23.80 -26.49
N GLU A 39 -6.53 24.57 -27.23
CA GLU A 39 -6.09 25.92 -26.86
C GLU A 39 -6.75 26.96 -27.77
N LEU A 40 -7.40 27.96 -27.18
CA LEU A 40 -7.98 29.11 -27.89
C LEU A 40 -7.31 30.38 -27.36
N SER A 41 -6.50 31.00 -28.21
CA SER A 41 -5.88 32.30 -27.95
C SER A 41 -6.49 33.35 -28.87
N GLU A 42 -7.23 34.29 -28.30
CA GLU A 42 -7.81 35.43 -29.00
C GLU A 42 -7.13 36.71 -28.51
N GLN A 43 -6.48 37.43 -29.43
CA GLN A 43 -5.94 38.76 -29.16
C GLN A 43 -6.71 39.79 -30.00
N ARG A 44 -7.51 40.63 -29.35
CA ARG A 44 -8.22 41.74 -29.97
C ARG A 44 -7.55 43.06 -29.60
N VAL A 45 -6.79 43.61 -30.53
CA VAL A 45 -6.27 44.98 -30.44
C VAL A 45 -7.38 45.94 -30.83
N ALA A 46 -7.93 46.67 -29.87
CA ALA A 46 -8.90 47.72 -30.17
C ALA A 46 -8.14 49.01 -30.55
N GLY A 47 -8.33 49.49 -31.78
CA GLY A 47 -7.89 50.84 -32.17
C GLY A 47 -6.77 50.96 -33.21
N ALA A 48 -6.59 50.01 -34.12
CA ALA A 48 -5.89 50.33 -35.38
C ALA A 48 -6.86 51.06 -36.32
N GLN A 49 -7.09 52.35 -36.08
CA GLN A 49 -7.61 53.24 -37.11
C GLN A 49 -6.57 53.26 -38.23
N GLY A 50 -6.81 52.49 -39.30
CA GLY A 50 -5.97 52.49 -40.48
C GLY A 50 -6.00 53.87 -41.13
N GLY A 51 -5.06 54.73 -40.76
CA GLY A 51 -4.78 55.95 -41.49
C GLY A 51 -4.31 55.60 -42.90
N ILE A 52 -4.77 56.35 -43.89
CA ILE A 52 -4.36 56.20 -45.29
C ILE A 52 -2.85 56.54 -45.35
N PRO A 53 -1.96 55.62 -45.80
CA PRO A 53 -0.54 55.91 -45.91
C PRO A 53 -0.31 57.08 -46.89
N GLY A 54 0.25 58.20 -46.40
CA GLY A 54 0.73 59.30 -47.27
C GLY A 54 0.37 60.74 -46.86
N ALA A 55 -0.53 60.97 -45.90
CA ALA A 55 -1.00 62.34 -45.60
C ALA A 55 0.03 63.26 -44.92
N LEU A 56 1.00 62.73 -44.16
CA LEU A 56 2.05 63.53 -43.50
C LEU A 56 3.24 63.87 -44.41
N ALA A 57 3.32 63.28 -45.62
CA ALA A 57 4.46 63.47 -46.53
C ALA A 57 4.36 64.72 -47.42
N ASN A 58 3.21 65.38 -47.47
CA ASN A 58 2.97 66.52 -48.38
C ASN A 58 2.53 67.79 -47.64
N GLN A 59 3.12 68.05 -46.47
CA GLN A 59 3.09 69.38 -45.88
C GLN A 59 4.41 70.11 -46.18
N PRO A 60 4.38 71.26 -46.87
CA PRO A 60 5.56 72.09 -47.01
C PRO A 60 6.01 72.59 -45.63
N PRO A 61 7.31 72.61 -45.31
CA PRO A 61 7.78 73.06 -44.00
C PRO A 61 7.39 74.52 -43.76
N GLY A 62 6.63 74.77 -42.70
CA GLY A 62 6.26 76.11 -42.25
C GLY A 62 7.47 76.92 -41.79
N ALA A 63 7.37 78.24 -41.89
CA ALA A 63 8.44 79.18 -41.56
C ALA A 63 8.94 79.01 -40.12
N ALA A 64 10.27 79.01 -39.95
CA ALA A 64 10.93 78.93 -38.67
C ALA A 64 10.51 80.11 -37.77
N THR A 65 9.76 79.80 -36.72
CA THR A 65 9.46 80.73 -35.63
C THR A 65 10.24 80.24 -34.42
N VAL A 66 11.06 81.13 -33.86
CA VAL A 66 11.86 80.90 -32.65
C VAL A 66 11.00 81.32 -31.46
N PRO A 67 10.70 80.45 -30.48
CA PRO A 67 10.06 80.90 -29.25
C PRO A 67 11.08 81.04 -28.12
N GLU A 68 11.09 82.24 -27.53
CA GLU A 68 11.68 82.55 -26.24
C GLU A 68 11.19 81.58 -25.15
N GLN A 69 12.11 81.24 -24.25
CA GLN A 69 11.84 80.47 -23.05
C GLN A 69 11.04 81.34 -22.06
N ALA A 70 9.74 81.04 -21.90
CA ALA A 70 8.91 81.60 -20.85
C ALA A 70 8.28 80.46 -20.02
N THR A 71 8.60 80.46 -18.73
CA THR A 71 8.06 79.56 -17.70
C THR A 71 6.61 79.89 -17.37
N ALA A 72 5.68 78.94 -17.61
CA ALA A 72 4.43 78.73 -16.85
C ALA A 72 3.81 77.37 -17.21
N ALA A 73 3.61 76.51 -16.20
CA ALA A 73 2.98 75.17 -16.27
C ALA A 73 1.43 75.25 -16.32
N PRO A 74 0.62 74.16 -16.37
CA PRO A 74 0.89 72.73 -16.64
C PRO A 74 -0.01 72.14 -17.77
N GLY A 75 0.43 71.06 -18.44
CA GLY A 75 -0.44 70.29 -19.34
C GLY A 75 0.30 69.48 -20.38
N GLU A 76 0.82 68.31 -19.99
CA GLU A 76 1.38 67.32 -20.93
C GLU A 76 0.35 66.23 -21.20
N ASP A 77 -0.34 66.37 -22.34
CA ASP A 77 -0.90 65.26 -23.10
C ASP A 77 0.14 64.84 -24.16
N GLY A 78 0.37 63.53 -24.32
CA GLY A 78 0.86 63.01 -25.59
C GLY A 78 2.06 62.04 -25.58
N ALA A 79 2.07 61.02 -24.73
CA ALA A 79 2.67 59.74 -25.14
C ALA A 79 1.59 58.92 -25.89
N PRO A 80 1.87 58.30 -27.05
CA PRO A 80 0.90 57.41 -27.68
C PRO A 80 0.69 56.22 -26.75
N ALA A 81 -0.45 56.20 -26.05
CA ALA A 81 -0.88 55.05 -25.28
C ALA A 81 -1.04 53.87 -26.26
N ALA A 82 -0.35 52.76 -25.99
CA ALA A 82 -0.50 51.54 -26.78
C ALA A 82 -1.99 51.16 -26.85
N PRO A 83 -2.52 50.79 -28.03
CA PRO A 83 -3.93 50.47 -28.18
C PRO A 83 -4.31 49.36 -27.19
N PRO A 84 -5.47 49.46 -26.50
CA PRO A 84 -5.88 48.45 -25.55
C PRO A 84 -5.97 47.08 -26.23
N VAL A 85 -5.16 46.14 -25.75
CA VAL A 85 -5.14 44.75 -26.22
C VAL A 85 -5.98 43.92 -25.26
N ASN A 86 -7.06 43.33 -25.77
CA ASN A 86 -7.80 42.30 -25.06
C ASN A 86 -7.21 40.94 -25.43
N VAL A 87 -6.69 40.21 -24.45
CA VAL A 87 -6.20 38.84 -24.63
C VAL A 87 -7.13 37.88 -23.88
N ARG A 88 -7.67 36.89 -24.60
CA ARG A 88 -8.41 35.75 -24.03
C ARG A 88 -7.62 34.48 -24.34
N SER A 89 -7.27 33.72 -23.31
CA SER A 89 -6.67 32.40 -23.42
C SER A 89 -7.58 31.39 -22.72
N GLU A 90 -7.93 30.31 -23.40
CA GLU A 90 -8.72 29.20 -22.89
C GLU A 90 -8.03 27.88 -23.25
N SER A 91 -7.77 27.02 -22.25
CA SER A 91 -7.12 25.71 -22.42
C SER A 91 -7.98 24.61 -21.80
N THR A 92 -8.31 23.59 -22.58
CA THR A 92 -8.99 22.37 -22.11
C THR A 92 -8.11 21.16 -22.43
N ARG A 93 -7.73 20.38 -21.41
CA ARG A 93 -6.94 19.15 -21.54
C ARG A 93 -7.71 17.97 -20.98
N ASN A 94 -7.85 16.92 -21.77
CA ASN A 94 -8.39 15.63 -21.34
C ASN A 94 -7.25 14.63 -21.17
N TYR A 95 -7.30 13.83 -20.12
CA TYR A 95 -6.29 12.82 -19.80
C TYR A 95 -6.90 11.42 -19.83
N GLU A 96 -6.12 10.45 -20.31
CA GLU A 96 -6.33 9.03 -20.02
C GLU A 96 -5.40 8.67 -18.86
N LEU A 97 -6.00 8.18 -17.77
CA LEU A 97 -5.27 7.68 -16.61
C LEU A 97 -5.29 6.15 -16.65
N ASP A 98 -4.13 5.55 -16.46
CA ASP A 98 -4.05 4.11 -16.25
C ASP A 98 -4.79 3.73 -14.97
N ARG A 99 -5.72 2.79 -15.12
CA ARG A 99 -6.47 2.21 -14.01
C ARG A 99 -6.01 0.78 -13.78
N THR A 100 -5.70 0.44 -12.54
CA THR A 100 -5.48 -0.93 -12.11
C THR A 100 -6.64 -1.34 -11.24
N VAL A 101 -7.39 -2.36 -11.69
CA VAL A 101 -8.50 -2.93 -10.94
C VAL A 101 -8.03 -4.24 -10.35
N SER A 102 -7.97 -4.31 -9.02
CA SER A 102 -7.66 -5.53 -8.28
C SER A 102 -8.93 -6.11 -7.69
N TYR A 103 -9.20 -7.39 -7.98
CA TYR A 103 -10.25 -8.15 -7.35
C TYR A 103 -9.63 -9.21 -6.45
N THR A 104 -9.79 -9.06 -5.14
CA THR A 104 -9.32 -10.04 -4.16
C THR A 104 -10.52 -10.66 -3.47
N ARG A 105 -10.68 -11.97 -3.66
CA ARG A 105 -11.61 -12.80 -2.89
C ARG A 105 -10.81 -13.58 -1.86
N GLN A 106 -11.09 -13.36 -0.59
CA GLN A 106 -10.45 -14.11 0.49
C GLN A 106 -11.11 -15.50 0.59
N GLU A 107 -10.30 -16.55 0.58
CA GLU A 107 -10.80 -17.93 0.69
C GLU A 107 -11.37 -18.19 2.09
N LEU A 108 -12.44 -18.98 2.13
CA LEU A 108 -13.11 -19.39 3.36
C LEU A 108 -12.29 -20.47 4.07
N GLY A 109 -12.26 -20.43 5.41
CA GLY A 109 -11.59 -21.45 6.22
C GLY A 109 -10.12 -21.16 6.50
N ALA A 110 -9.69 -19.90 6.38
CA ALA A 110 -8.35 -19.50 6.77
C ALA A 110 -8.13 -19.77 8.28
N VAL A 111 -7.02 -20.40 8.63
CA VAL A 111 -6.68 -20.69 10.03
C VAL A 111 -6.31 -19.38 10.73
N LYS A 112 -7.09 -18.99 11.74
CA LYS A 112 -6.79 -17.84 12.60
C LYS A 112 -5.72 -18.15 13.61
N ARG A 113 -5.86 -19.28 14.29
CA ARG A 113 -4.98 -19.69 15.38
C ARG A 113 -5.02 -21.19 15.59
N VAL A 114 -3.88 -21.77 15.91
CA VAL A 114 -3.77 -23.17 16.32
C VAL A 114 -3.22 -23.26 17.75
N THR A 115 -3.86 -24.08 18.57
CA THR A 115 -3.41 -24.42 19.92
C THR A 115 -3.19 -25.93 19.99
N VAL A 116 -1.97 -26.33 20.33
CA VAL A 116 -1.56 -27.73 20.44
C VAL A 116 -1.08 -28.00 21.85
N ALA A 117 -1.64 -29.04 22.46
CA ALA A 117 -1.16 -29.61 23.71
C ALA A 117 -0.70 -31.05 23.47
N LEU A 118 0.55 -31.35 23.84
CA LEU A 118 1.13 -32.69 23.76
C LEU A 118 1.56 -33.13 25.16
N ALA A 119 0.93 -34.17 25.67
CA ALA A 119 1.36 -34.89 26.85
C ALA A 119 2.14 -36.14 26.43
N VAL A 120 3.32 -36.35 27.01
CA VAL A 120 4.20 -37.49 26.74
C VAL A 120 4.44 -38.27 28.03
N ASP A 121 4.29 -39.58 27.97
CA ASP A 121 4.55 -40.49 29.09
C ASP A 121 6.06 -40.62 29.36
N ASP A 122 6.42 -41.17 30.52
CA ASP A 122 7.81 -41.35 30.92
C ASP A 122 8.58 -42.26 29.97
N MET A 123 9.91 -42.21 30.01
CA MET A 123 10.76 -43.13 29.26
C MET A 123 10.87 -44.45 30.01
N LYS A 124 10.66 -45.56 29.31
CA LYS A 124 10.97 -46.90 29.82
C LYS A 124 12.48 -47.11 29.76
N VAL A 125 13.13 -47.16 30.91
CA VAL A 125 14.57 -47.44 31.04
C VAL A 125 14.73 -48.84 31.59
N VAL A 126 15.38 -49.72 30.82
CA VAL A 126 15.71 -51.08 31.24
C VAL A 126 17.17 -51.09 31.70
N ASP A 127 17.40 -51.47 32.94
CA ASP A 127 18.76 -51.66 33.45
C ASP A 127 19.40 -52.87 32.74
N PRO A 128 20.55 -52.70 32.07
CA PRO A 128 21.19 -53.76 31.31
C PRO A 128 21.82 -54.87 32.18
N GLU A 129 22.07 -54.63 33.47
CA GLU A 129 22.68 -55.59 34.38
C GLU A 129 21.63 -56.35 35.20
N THR A 130 20.58 -55.67 35.66
CA THR A 130 19.55 -56.27 36.52
C THR A 130 18.28 -56.69 35.76
N GLY A 131 18.07 -56.14 34.56
CA GLY A 131 16.84 -56.31 33.79
C GLY A 131 15.63 -55.58 34.41
N GLU A 132 15.85 -54.75 35.43
CA GLU A 132 14.79 -54.00 36.09
C GLU A 132 14.28 -52.88 35.17
N VAL A 133 12.96 -52.74 35.11
CA VAL A 133 12.29 -51.71 34.31
C VAL A 133 11.93 -50.53 35.21
N SER A 134 12.49 -49.37 34.93
CA SER A 134 12.14 -48.11 35.59
C SER A 134 11.50 -47.13 34.59
N TYR A 135 10.73 -46.19 35.12
CA TYR A 135 10.13 -45.10 34.36
C TYR A 135 10.75 -43.79 34.82
N GLN A 136 11.28 -43.02 33.87
CA GLN A 136 11.95 -41.76 34.16
C GLN A 136 11.41 -40.64 33.28
N PRO A 137 11.24 -39.42 33.83
CA PRO A 137 10.77 -38.29 33.06
C PRO A 137 11.78 -37.91 31.98
N TRP A 138 11.27 -37.33 30.89
CA TRP A 138 12.11 -36.87 29.78
C TRP A 138 13.02 -35.72 30.21
N PRO A 139 14.29 -35.70 29.78
CA PRO A 139 15.17 -34.56 30.03
C PRO A 139 14.65 -33.33 29.28
N GLU A 140 14.79 -32.16 29.89
CA GLU A 140 14.30 -30.88 29.36
C GLU A 140 14.78 -30.60 27.91
N ALA A 141 16.03 -30.95 27.60
CA ALA A 141 16.58 -30.78 26.26
C ALA A 141 15.83 -31.58 25.19
N GLU A 142 15.31 -32.76 25.53
CA GLU A 142 14.55 -33.61 24.62
C GLU A 142 13.09 -33.14 24.49
N LEU A 143 12.49 -32.64 25.58
CA LEU A 143 11.19 -31.97 25.53
C LEU A 143 11.22 -30.72 24.64
N GLN A 144 12.31 -29.95 24.67
CA GLN A 144 12.51 -28.82 23.77
C GLN A 144 12.65 -29.27 22.31
N ARG A 145 13.38 -30.35 22.03
CA ARG A 145 13.47 -30.94 20.69
C ARG A 145 12.10 -31.38 20.18
N LEU A 146 11.31 -32.06 21.01
CA LEU A 146 9.93 -32.42 20.70
C LEU A 146 9.07 -31.18 20.44
N SER A 147 9.19 -30.14 21.27
CA SER A 147 8.46 -28.89 21.05
C SER A 147 8.80 -28.23 19.71
N MET A 148 10.07 -28.24 19.28
CA MET A 148 10.46 -27.72 17.98
C MET A 148 9.87 -28.56 16.84
N LEU A 149 10.00 -29.89 16.93
CA LEU A 149 9.44 -30.80 15.93
C LEU A 149 7.93 -30.62 15.76
N VAL A 150 7.19 -30.50 16.86
CA VAL A 150 5.74 -30.28 16.83
C VAL A 150 5.41 -28.92 16.21
N ARG A 151 6.15 -27.86 16.57
CA ARG A 151 5.95 -26.52 15.98
C ARG A 151 6.14 -26.54 14.46
N ASP A 152 7.16 -27.22 13.99
CA ASP A 152 7.42 -27.34 12.55
C ASP A 152 6.34 -28.16 11.84
N ALA A 153 5.90 -29.27 12.45
CA ALA A 153 4.87 -30.15 11.89
C ALA A 153 3.50 -29.47 11.74
N VAL A 154 3.12 -28.59 12.68
CA VAL A 154 1.82 -27.89 12.65
C VAL A 154 1.85 -26.56 11.90
N GLY A 155 3.02 -26.13 11.41
CA GLY A 155 3.16 -24.82 10.78
C GLY A 155 2.92 -23.67 11.76
N TYR A 156 3.54 -23.77 12.94
CA TYR A 156 3.48 -22.75 13.98
C TYR A 156 3.83 -21.36 13.44
N SER A 157 3.00 -20.39 13.77
CA SER A 157 3.19 -19.00 13.42
C SER A 157 2.96 -18.11 14.64
N ALA A 158 4.03 -17.44 15.06
CA ALA A 158 3.96 -16.44 16.12
C ALA A 158 3.08 -15.25 15.72
N SER A 159 3.00 -14.89 14.43
CA SER A 159 2.17 -13.79 13.94
C SER A 159 0.68 -14.12 13.94
N ARG A 160 0.30 -15.40 13.79
CA ARG A 160 -1.09 -15.86 14.01
C ARG A 160 -1.47 -15.96 15.49
N GLY A 161 -0.48 -15.93 16.39
CA GLY A 161 -0.69 -16.12 17.83
C GLY A 161 -0.93 -17.59 18.19
N ASP A 162 -0.32 -18.52 17.45
CA ASP A 162 -0.37 -19.93 17.78
C ASP A 162 0.33 -20.25 19.10
N SER A 163 -0.03 -21.38 19.71
CA SER A 163 0.58 -21.87 20.94
C SER A 163 0.81 -23.37 20.88
N VAL A 164 2.03 -23.81 21.20
CA VAL A 164 2.38 -25.23 21.31
C VAL A 164 2.98 -25.47 22.70
N THR A 165 2.38 -26.39 23.44
CA THR A 165 2.82 -26.79 24.77
C THR A 165 3.09 -28.29 24.78
N VAL A 166 4.28 -28.66 25.21
CA VAL A 166 4.70 -30.06 25.39
C VAL A 166 4.98 -30.27 26.87
N MET A 167 4.42 -31.34 27.44
CA MET A 167 4.52 -31.66 28.86
C MET A 167 4.80 -33.15 29.02
N ASN A 168 5.63 -33.51 29.99
CA ASN A 168 5.77 -34.90 30.41
C ASN A 168 4.90 -35.15 31.63
N THR A 169 4.13 -36.23 31.60
CA THR A 169 3.30 -36.68 32.72
C THR A 169 3.20 -38.20 32.68
N ALA A 170 3.35 -38.86 33.83
CA ALA A 170 3.16 -40.30 33.93
C ALA A 170 1.71 -40.67 33.58
N PHE A 171 1.52 -41.61 32.66
CA PHE A 171 0.19 -42.07 32.29
C PHE A 171 -0.29 -43.17 33.26
N ALA A 172 -1.60 -43.34 33.34
CA ALA A 172 -2.17 -44.45 34.09
C ALA A 172 -1.71 -45.79 33.46
N PRO A 173 -1.41 -46.81 34.28
CA PRO A 173 -1.03 -48.12 33.77
C PRO A 173 -2.15 -48.68 32.89
N GLU A 174 -1.75 -49.32 31.79
CA GLU A 174 -2.68 -49.97 30.87
C GLU A 174 -3.26 -51.22 31.56
N GLU A 175 -4.53 -51.16 31.96
CA GLU A 175 -5.26 -52.33 32.48
C GLU A 175 -5.49 -53.29 31.32
N ALA A 176 -4.71 -54.37 31.28
CA ALA A 176 -4.98 -55.49 30.39
C ALA A 176 -6.28 -56.16 30.86
N VAL A 177 -7.38 -55.88 30.15
CA VAL A 177 -8.63 -56.61 30.36
C VAL A 177 -8.43 -58.01 29.79
N GLU A 178 -8.18 -58.98 30.66
CA GLU A 178 -8.23 -60.40 30.27
C GLU A 178 -9.67 -60.75 29.93
N PHE A 179 -9.93 -61.09 28.68
CA PHE A 179 -11.18 -61.73 28.28
C PHE A 179 -11.05 -63.22 28.61
N GLU A 180 -11.82 -63.67 29.61
CA GLU A 180 -11.99 -65.10 29.95
C GLU A 180 -12.87 -65.83 28.93
#